data_AF-A0A7L4ZFU0-F1
#
_entry.id   AF-A0A7L4ZFU0-F1
#
_cell.length_a   1.000
_cell.length_b   1.000
_cell.length_c   1.000
_cell.angle_alpha   90.00
_cell.angle_beta   90.00
_cell.angle_gamma   90.00
#
_symmetry.space_group_name_H-M   'P 1'
#
loop_
_entity.id
_entity.type
_entity.pdbx_description
1 polymer ?
#
loop_
_entity_poly.entity_id
_entity_poly.type
_entity_poly.pdbx_seq_one_letter_code
_entity_poly.pdbx_strand_id
1 'polypeptide(L)'
;MEEFIRFRKRVSYVSMSVFALITILFFSSYTAMKKERRTNGRLFSSALLLAYEKNDTGEYPFDLNCFSTHNRFDKEYITTDSWGNTFFYESFDNGKDYTLFSVGKDGIPFTEDDIHTEKLNRSNCY
;
A
#
# COMPACT_ATOMS: atom_id res chain seq x y z
N MET A 1 9.33 18.96 53.17
CA MET A 1 8.73 19.63 51.99
C MET A 1 9.47 19.29 50.70
N GLU A 2 10.82 19.33 50.69
CA GLU A 2 11.63 19.02 49.49
C GLU A 2 11.48 17.59 48.95
N GLU A 3 11.42 16.59 49.83
CA GLU A 3 11.18 15.18 49.44
C GLU A 3 9.89 15.02 48.64
N PHE A 4 8.82 15.67 49.08
CA PHE A 4 7.53 15.64 48.41
C PHE A 4 7.58 16.30 47.02
N ILE A 5 8.33 17.41 46.89
CA ILE A 5 8.53 18.10 45.62
C ILE A 5 9.34 17.22 44.65
N ARG A 6 10.41 16.56 45.14
CA ARG A 6 11.21 15.62 44.33
C ARG A 6 10.39 14.43 43.86
N PHE A 7 9.56 13.85 44.73
CA PHE A 7 8.66 12.76 44.38
C PHE A 7 7.67 13.17 43.28
N ARG A 8 6.98 14.31 43.42
CA ARG A 8 6.05 14.82 42.41
C ARG A 8 6.71 15.03 41.05
N LYS A 9 7.93 15.59 41.02
CA LYS A 9 8.68 15.77 39.76
C LYS A 9 8.97 14.44 39.07
N ARG A 10 9.41 13.42 39.81
CA ARG A 10 9.66 12.08 39.26
C ARG A 10 8.40 11.45 38.67
N VAL A 11 7.29 11.49 39.40
CA VAL A 11 6.01 10.97 38.93
C VAL A 11 5.56 11.71 37.66
N SER A 12 5.69 13.03 37.63
CA SER A 12 5.37 13.84 36.44
C SER A 12 6.21 13.45 35.23
N TYR A 13 7.53 13.29 35.39
CA TYR A 13 8.39 12.89 34.28
C TYR A 13 8.07 11.49 33.78
N VAL A 14 7.87 10.53 34.68
CA VAL A 14 7.48 9.16 34.30
C VAL A 14 6.15 9.17 33.55
N SER A 15 5.16 9.93 34.04
CA SER A 15 3.86 10.09 33.38
C SER A 15 3.99 10.67 31.96
N MET A 16 4.77 11.75 31.80
CA MET A 16 5.00 12.38 30.50
C MET A 16 5.73 11.45 29.53
N SER A 17 6.74 10.72 30.00
CA SER A 17 7.48 9.75 29.20
C SER A 17 6.57 8.59 28.74
N VAL A 18 5.75 8.05 29.64
CA VAL A 18 4.79 7.00 29.30
C VAL A 18 3.77 7.50 28.27
N PHE A 19 3.22 8.71 28.47
CA PHE A 19 2.29 9.30 27.51
C PHE A 19 2.93 9.52 26.12
N ALA A 20 4.17 10.01 26.08
CA ALA A 20 4.91 10.18 24.84
C ALA A 20 5.13 8.85 24.11
N LEU A 21 5.54 7.80 24.82
CA LEU A 21 5.73 6.46 24.24
C LEU A 21 4.43 5.90 23.66
N ILE A 22 3.32 6.00 24.40
CA ILE A 22 2.00 5.58 23.93
C ILE A 22 1.63 6.34 22.66
N THR A 23 1.80 7.67 22.66
CA THR A 23 1.48 8.51 21.49
C THR A 23 2.30 8.12 20.26
N ILE A 24 3.60 7.83 20.42
CA ILE A 24 4.47 7.38 19.33
C ILE A 24 3.98 6.05 18.75
N LEU A 25 3.61 5.08 19.60
CA LEU A 25 3.10 3.77 19.16
C LEU A 25 1.78 3.91 18.38
N PHE A 26 0.84 4.72 18.88
CA PHE A 26 -0.41 4.99 18.17
C PHE A 26 -0.17 5.68 16.82
N PHE A 27 0.72 6.67 16.79
CA PHE A 27 1.02 7.38 15.55
C PHE A 27 1.69 6.48 14.52
N SER A 28 2.65 5.63 14.92
CA SER A 28 3.28 4.67 14.01
C SER A 28 2.27 3.69 13.42
N SER A 29 1.36 3.16 14.24
CA SER A 29 0.31 2.24 13.78
C SER A 29 -0.67 2.93 12.81
N TYR A 30 -1.12 4.14 13.17
CA TYR A 30 -2.05 4.91 12.33
C TYR A 30 -1.45 5.23 10.95
N THR A 31 -0.17 5.60 10.89
CA THR A 31 0.51 5.89 9.61
C THR A 31 0.63 4.65 8.73
N ALA A 32 0.92 3.48 9.30
CA ALA A 32 1.00 2.22 8.56
C ALA A 32 -0.37 1.84 7.96
N MET A 33 -1.44 1.86 8.77
CA MET A 33 -2.80 1.55 8.32
C MET A 33 -3.27 2.50 7.21
N LYS A 34 -2.92 3.80 7.29
CA LYS A 34 -3.24 4.78 6.25
C LYS A 34 -2.50 4.51 4.93
N LYS A 35 -1.28 3.98 4.99
CA LYS A 35 -0.51 3.59 3.80
C LYS A 35 -1.12 2.36 3.15
N GLU A 36 -1.43 1.33 3.93
CA GLU A 36 -2.06 0.11 3.44
C GLU A 36 -3.40 0.38 2.73
N ARG A 37 -4.27 1.21 3.32
CA ARG A 37 -5.53 1.62 2.68
C ARG A 37 -5.32 2.33 1.34
N ARG A 38 -4.29 3.18 1.23
CA ARG A 38 -3.96 3.87 -0.02
C ARG A 38 -3.39 2.89 -1.05
N THR A 39 -2.53 1.96 -0.64
CA THR A 39 -1.99 0.90 -1.49
C THR A 39 -3.11 0.03 -2.07
N ASN A 40 -4.08 -0.40 -1.26
CA ASN A 40 -5.25 -1.14 -1.74
C ASN A 40 -6.03 -0.37 -2.82
N GLY A 41 -6.24 0.94 -2.64
CA GLY A 41 -6.91 1.78 -3.64
C GLY A 41 -6.13 1.90 -4.96
N ARG A 42 -4.80 1.99 -4.88
CA ARG A 42 -3.91 2.03 -6.05
C ARG A 42 -3.85 0.69 -6.78
N LEU A 43 -3.75 -0.43 -6.04
CA LEU A 43 -3.82 -1.79 -6.59
C LEU A 43 -5.15 -2.02 -7.30
N PHE A 44 -6.27 -1.66 -6.67
CA PHE A 44 -7.59 -1.77 -7.28
C PHE A 44 -7.68 -0.96 -8.58
N SER A 45 -7.17 0.27 -8.58
CA SER A 45 -7.14 1.13 -9.78
C SER A 45 -6.31 0.50 -10.89
N SER A 46 -5.16 -0.09 -10.56
CA SER A 46 -4.28 -0.76 -11.52
C SER A 46 -4.91 -2.04 -12.07
N ALA A 47 -5.54 -2.86 -11.21
CA ALA A 47 -6.30 -4.03 -11.63
C ALA A 47 -7.49 -3.66 -12.54
N LEU A 48 -8.14 -2.52 -12.27
CA LEU A 48 -9.23 -2.02 -13.09
C LEU A 48 -8.73 -1.60 -14.49
N LEU A 49 -7.59 -0.91 -14.58
CA LEU A 49 -6.96 -0.57 -15.85
C LEU A 49 -6.58 -1.80 -16.66
N LEU A 50 -6.01 -2.82 -16.01
CA LEU A 50 -5.71 -4.11 -16.65
C LEU A 50 -6.98 -4.78 -17.20
N ALA A 51 -8.09 -4.73 -16.45
CA ALA A 51 -9.36 -5.28 -16.90
C ALA A 51 -9.93 -4.53 -18.12
N TYR A 52 -9.78 -3.20 -18.17
CA TYR A 52 -10.15 -2.41 -19.35
C TYR A 52 -9.28 -2.76 -20.56
N GLU A 53 -7.96 -2.81 -20.40
CA GLU A 53 -7.04 -3.13 -21.49
C GLU A 53 -7.32 -4.50 -22.08
N LYS A 54 -7.54 -5.52 -21.23
CA LYS A 54 -7.89 -6.87 -21.70
C LYS A 54 -9.23 -6.91 -22.41
N ASN A 55 -10.20 -6.09 -21.99
CA ASN A 55 -11.48 -6.02 -22.68
C ASN A 55 -11.34 -5.43 -24.10
N ASP A 56 -10.43 -4.47 -24.27
CA ASP A 56 -10.27 -3.74 -25.52
C ASP A 56 -9.32 -4.44 -26.50
N THR A 57 -8.27 -5.09 -25.99
CA THR A 57 -7.23 -5.77 -26.80
C THR A 57 -7.34 -7.29 -26.81
N GLY A 58 -8.06 -7.87 -25.84
CA GLY A 58 -8.13 -9.31 -25.60
C GLY A 58 -7.04 -9.85 -24.67
N GLU A 59 -6.01 -9.07 -24.37
CA GLU A 59 -4.82 -9.50 -23.62
C GLU A 59 -4.43 -8.49 -22.53
N TYR A 60 -3.78 -8.96 -21.48
CA TYR A 60 -3.12 -8.09 -20.50
C TYR A 60 -1.80 -7.55 -21.08
N PRO A 61 -1.44 -6.30 -20.79
CA PRO A 61 -0.21 -5.70 -21.29
C PRO A 61 1.04 -6.41 -20.75
N PHE A 62 2.18 -6.20 -21.40
CA PHE A 62 3.46 -6.72 -20.89
C PHE A 62 3.99 -5.92 -19.69
N ASP A 63 3.67 -4.63 -19.62
CA ASP A 63 4.17 -3.71 -18.59
C ASP A 63 3.09 -2.69 -18.20
N LEU A 64 2.90 -2.45 -16.90
CA LEU A 64 2.01 -1.41 -16.36
C LEU A 64 2.37 0.00 -16.84
N ASN A 65 3.63 0.24 -17.21
CA ASN A 65 4.07 1.53 -17.73
C ASN A 65 3.34 1.93 -19.02
N CYS A 66 2.71 0.99 -19.75
CA CYS A 66 1.92 1.27 -20.94
C CYS A 66 0.76 2.24 -20.67
N PHE A 67 0.27 2.34 -19.44
CA PHE A 67 -0.80 3.26 -19.06
C PHE A 67 -0.31 4.70 -18.84
N SER A 68 1.00 4.90 -18.66
CA SER A 68 1.60 6.22 -18.43
C SER A 68 1.90 7.01 -19.70
N THR A 69 2.02 6.35 -20.86
CA THR A 69 2.48 6.95 -22.12
C THR A 69 1.53 7.98 -22.73
N HIS A 70 0.26 8.00 -22.33
CA HIS A 70 -0.76 8.91 -22.88
C HIS A 70 -1.16 10.04 -21.93
N ASN A 71 -0.40 10.30 -20.85
CA ASN A 71 -0.74 11.26 -19.79
C ASN A 71 -2.14 11.03 -19.18
N ARG A 72 -2.69 9.82 -19.30
CA ARG A 72 -4.04 9.48 -18.79
C ARG A 72 -4.02 9.22 -17.28
N PHE A 73 -2.91 8.68 -16.78
CA PHE A 73 -2.73 8.31 -15.40
C PHE A 73 -1.33 8.70 -14.92
N ASP A 74 -1.23 9.11 -13.66
CA ASP A 74 0.05 9.33 -13.00
C ASP A 74 0.77 7.98 -12.87
N LYS A 75 1.96 7.89 -13.51
CA LYS A 75 2.81 6.71 -13.52
C LYS A 75 3.07 6.20 -12.11
N GLU A 76 3.38 7.10 -11.18
CA GLU A 76 3.68 6.72 -9.80
C GLU A 76 2.46 6.09 -9.15
N TYR A 77 1.28 6.69 -9.35
CA TYR A 77 0.04 6.19 -8.75
C TYR A 77 -0.33 4.76 -9.17
N ILE A 78 -0.02 4.38 -10.42
CA ILE A 78 -0.36 3.05 -10.99
C ILE A 78 0.76 2.02 -10.85
N THR A 79 2.00 2.44 -10.57
CA THR A 79 3.15 1.54 -10.51
C THR A 79 3.75 1.42 -9.12
N THR A 80 3.42 2.30 -8.17
CA THR A 80 4.01 2.30 -6.83
C THR A 80 3.00 2.27 -5.70
N ASP A 81 3.39 1.62 -4.62
CA ASP A 81 2.64 1.55 -3.38
C ASP A 81 2.83 2.81 -2.51
N SER A 82 2.19 2.84 -1.34
CA SER A 82 2.31 3.97 -0.39
C SER A 82 3.57 3.94 0.48
N TRP A 83 4.39 2.91 0.34
CA TRP A 83 5.71 2.78 0.97
C TRP A 83 6.85 3.19 0.02
N GLY A 84 6.55 3.37 -1.27
CA GLY A 84 7.49 3.78 -2.31
C GLY A 84 8.04 2.62 -3.13
N ASN A 85 7.52 1.40 -2.94
CA ASN A 85 7.94 0.23 -3.71
C ASN A 85 7.14 0.13 -5.00
N THR A 86 7.78 -0.39 -6.05
CA THR A 86 7.08 -0.72 -7.30
C THR A 86 6.20 -1.95 -7.09
N PHE A 87 4.99 -1.94 -7.65
CA PHE A 87 4.14 -3.12 -7.67
C PHE A 87 4.81 -4.26 -8.42
N PHE A 88 4.67 -5.46 -7.87
CA PHE A 88 5.03 -6.66 -8.59
C PHE A 88 3.93 -6.91 -9.63
N TYR A 89 4.31 -6.88 -10.91
CA TYR A 89 3.42 -7.19 -12.01
C TYR A 89 4.11 -8.12 -13.01
N GLU A 90 3.41 -9.20 -13.36
CA GLU A 90 3.86 -10.12 -14.40
C GLU A 90 2.64 -10.69 -15.13
N SER A 91 2.61 -10.58 -16.45
CA SER A 91 1.63 -11.26 -17.29
C SER A 91 2.17 -12.60 -17.79
N PHE A 92 1.30 -13.61 -17.84
CA PHE A 92 1.66 -14.96 -18.25
C PHE A 92 0.54 -15.59 -19.08
N ASP A 93 0.78 -16.79 -19.60
CA ASP A 93 -0.10 -17.48 -20.55
C ASP A 93 -0.41 -16.60 -21.78
N ASN A 94 0.64 -15.96 -22.33
CA ASN A 94 0.55 -15.03 -23.47
C ASN A 94 -0.48 -13.90 -23.23
N GLY A 95 -0.43 -13.26 -22.06
CA GLY A 95 -1.32 -12.14 -21.72
C GLY A 95 -2.74 -12.56 -21.34
N LYS A 96 -3.03 -13.86 -21.16
CA LYS A 96 -4.35 -14.31 -20.71
C LYS A 96 -4.57 -14.14 -19.22
N ASP A 97 -3.49 -14.19 -18.43
CA ASP A 97 -3.54 -14.01 -16.99
C ASP A 97 -2.35 -13.17 -16.47
N TYR A 98 -2.44 -12.71 -15.23
CA TYR A 98 -1.43 -11.86 -14.60
C TYR A 98 -1.36 -12.06 -13.09
N THR A 99 -0.24 -11.63 -12.51
CA THR A 99 -0.05 -11.45 -11.07
C THR A 99 0.16 -9.96 -10.81
N LEU A 100 -0.54 -9.41 -9.81
CA LEU A 100 -0.38 -8.04 -9.35
C LEU A 100 -0.49 -8.00 -7.83
N PHE A 101 0.56 -7.51 -7.17
CA PHE A 101 0.54 -7.26 -5.72
C PHE A 101 1.56 -6.20 -5.31
N SER A 102 1.43 -5.70 -4.08
CA SER A 102 2.39 -4.80 -3.45
C SER A 102 3.29 -5.59 -2.52
N VAL A 103 4.60 -5.32 -2.55
CA VAL A 103 5.60 -5.91 -1.63
C VAL A 103 5.55 -5.35 -0.19
N GLY A 104 4.44 -4.73 0.18
CA GLY A 104 4.22 -4.19 1.52
C GLY A 104 5.24 -3.15 1.98
N LYS A 105 5.36 -3.07 3.31
CA LYS A 105 6.27 -2.22 4.07
C LYS A 105 7.70 -2.76 4.09
N ASP A 106 7.89 -4.08 4.05
CA ASP A 106 9.23 -4.69 4.11
C ASP A 106 10.00 -4.58 2.78
N GLY A 107 9.30 -4.41 1.67
CA GLY A 107 9.88 -4.28 0.34
C GLY A 107 10.39 -5.59 -0.25
N ILE A 108 10.03 -6.73 0.37
CA ILE A 108 10.49 -8.06 -0.03
C ILE A 108 9.29 -8.82 -0.60
N PRO A 109 9.35 -9.27 -1.86
CA PRO A 109 8.24 -10.01 -2.46
C PRO A 109 8.12 -11.41 -1.86
N PHE A 110 6.90 -11.93 -1.88
CA PHE A 110 6.50 -13.27 -1.43
C PHE A 110 6.62 -13.45 0.09
N THR A 111 6.27 -12.41 0.86
CA THR A 111 6.22 -12.43 2.33
C THR A 111 4.78 -12.24 2.83
N GLU A 112 4.57 -12.39 4.14
CA GLU A 112 3.25 -12.18 4.76
C GLU A 112 2.74 -10.74 4.69
N ASP A 113 3.62 -9.78 4.40
CA ASP A 113 3.29 -8.35 4.32
C ASP A 113 2.84 -7.94 2.91
N ASP A 114 2.87 -8.87 1.95
CA ASP A 114 2.38 -8.66 0.60
C ASP A 114 0.88 -8.36 0.59
N ILE A 115 0.49 -7.33 -0.17
CA ILE A 115 -0.90 -6.91 -0.28
C ILE A 115 -1.41 -7.30 -1.66
N HIS A 116 -2.37 -8.22 -1.66
CA HIS A 116 -3.03 -8.71 -2.85
C HIS A 116 -4.37 -8.01 -3.05
N THR A 117 -4.70 -7.72 -4.30
CA THR A 117 -6.05 -7.29 -4.70
C THR A 117 -6.76 -8.44 -5.41
N GLU A 118 -8.08 -8.47 -5.33
CA GLU A 118 -8.87 -9.37 -6.16
C GLU A 118 -8.68 -9.04 -7.63
N LYS A 119 -8.57 -10.09 -8.47
CA LYS A 119 -8.55 -9.94 -9.93
C LYS A 119 -9.94 -9.48 -10.38
N LEU A 120 -9.98 -8.30 -10.98
CA LEU A 120 -11.22 -7.80 -11.59
C LEU A 120 -11.43 -8.46 -12.95
N ASN A 121 -12.57 -9.12 -13.09
CA ASN A 121 -13.12 -9.52 -14.39
C ASN A 121 -14.41 -8.74 -14.61
N ARG A 122 -14.60 -8.20 -15.82
CA ARG A 122 -15.74 -7.31 -16.13
C ARG A 122 -17.10 -7.99 -15.92
N SER A 123 -17.15 -9.32 -15.91
CA SER A 123 -18.34 -10.09 -15.52
C SER A 123 -18.84 -9.79 -14.10
N ASN A 124 -17.99 -9.25 -13.23
CA ASN A 124 -18.28 -8.99 -11.81
C ASN A 124 -18.54 -7.49 -11.52
N CYS A 125 -18.59 -6.64 -12.55
CA CYS A 125 -18.90 -5.21 -12.41
C CYS A 125 -20.38 -4.94 -12.74
N TYR A 126 -21.31 -5.55 -12.01
CA TYR A 126 -22.74 -5.25 -12.04
C TYR A 126 -23.37 -5.46 -10.66
#